data_AF-A0A7R9ZZD6-F1
#
_entry.id   AF-A0A7R9ZZD6-F1
#
_cell.length_a   1.000
_cell.length_b   1.000
_cell.length_c   1.000
_cell.angle_alpha   90.00
_cell.angle_beta   90.00
_cell.angle_gamma   90.00
#
_symmetry.space_group_name_H-M   'P 1'
#
loop_
_entity.id
_entity.type
_entity.pdbx_description
1 polymer ?
#
loop_
_entity_poly.entity_id
_entity_poly.type
_entity_poly.pdbx_seq_one_letter_code
_entity_poly.pdbx_strand_id
1 'polypeptide(L)'
;GVCGWGTSGCCGARFPALHILPAMSEVTVHQVQGKWQHSAGGEIEVQPDPTGKSLVIIHPTVGKQTMDVSKFLTASGLDYFGFKGKLEGDKISWNNGVTWIKVG
;
A
#
# COMPACT_ATOMS: atom_id res chain seq x y z
N GLY A 1 42.09 29.38 -47.52
CA GLY A 1 40.93 30.26 -47.26
C GLY A 1 40.21 29.74 -46.04
N VAL A 2 39.92 30.66 -45.12
CA VAL A 2 39.27 30.43 -43.82
C VAL A 2 37.75 30.49 -43.97
N CYS A 3 37.03 30.05 -42.92
CA CYS A 3 35.61 30.27 -42.58
C CYS A 3 34.61 29.19 -43.07
N GLY A 4 33.69 28.65 -42.26
CA GLY A 4 33.25 29.08 -40.93
C GLY A 4 32.27 28.10 -40.27
N TRP A 5 31.82 28.53 -39.09
CA TRP A 5 31.11 27.80 -38.04
C TRP A 5 29.71 27.31 -38.40
N GLY A 6 29.33 26.18 -37.81
CA GLY A 6 27.96 25.66 -37.76
C GLY A 6 27.79 24.79 -36.52
N THR A 7 27.37 25.44 -35.45
CA THR A 7 27.08 24.88 -34.12
C THR A 7 25.94 23.89 -34.12
N SER A 8 26.05 22.91 -33.21
CA SER A 8 24.95 22.33 -32.44
C SER A 8 23.93 21.45 -33.18
N GLY A 9 23.99 20.16 -32.87
CA GLY A 9 22.96 19.18 -33.20
C GLY A 9 23.14 17.96 -32.32
N CYS A 10 22.74 18.10 -31.06
CA CYS A 10 22.85 17.10 -30.01
C CYS A 10 22.38 15.72 -30.46
N CYS A 11 23.13 14.71 -30.00
CA CYS A 11 22.84 13.30 -30.07
C CYS A 11 21.37 13.04 -29.70
N GLY A 12 20.54 12.73 -30.69
CA GLY A 12 19.15 12.31 -30.49
C GLY A 12 19.10 10.90 -29.92
N ALA A 13 19.48 10.74 -28.65
CA ALA A 13 19.15 9.56 -27.87
C ALA A 13 17.64 9.57 -27.64
N ARG A 14 16.92 8.89 -28.54
CA ARG A 14 15.49 8.65 -28.43
C ARG A 14 15.28 7.58 -27.37
N PHE A 15 15.32 7.99 -26.11
CA PHE A 15 14.78 7.17 -25.02
C PHE A 15 13.27 7.06 -25.26
N PRO A 16 12.69 5.85 -25.45
CA PRO A 16 11.26 5.71 -25.22
C PRO A 16 11.05 6.03 -23.75
N ALA A 17 10.17 7.00 -23.50
CA ALA A 17 9.70 7.35 -22.18
C ALA A 17 9.39 6.07 -21.42
N LEU A 18 10.17 5.79 -20.37
CA LEU A 18 9.79 4.87 -19.33
C LEU A 18 8.43 5.40 -18.86
N HIS A 19 7.35 4.72 -19.24
CA HIS A 19 6.09 4.90 -18.56
C HIS A 19 6.37 4.51 -17.12
N ILE A 20 6.59 5.53 -16.29
CA ILE A 20 6.45 5.42 -14.84
C ILE A 20 4.98 5.06 -14.67
N LEU A 21 4.68 3.76 -14.72
CA LEU A 21 3.49 3.25 -14.09
C LEU A 21 3.58 3.81 -12.66
N PRO A 22 2.52 4.46 -12.14
CA PRO A 22 2.52 4.73 -10.72
C PRO A 22 2.81 3.38 -10.07
N ALA A 23 3.84 3.34 -9.22
CA ALA A 23 4.03 2.23 -8.31
C ALA A 23 2.76 2.20 -7.46
N MET A 24 1.73 1.52 -7.97
CA MET A 24 0.57 1.11 -7.22
C MET A 24 1.21 0.25 -6.15
N SER A 25 1.39 0.87 -4.98
CA SER A 25 2.06 0.26 -3.86
C SER A 25 1.41 -1.10 -3.68
N GLU A 26 2.09 -2.16 -4.10
CA GLU A 26 1.67 -3.52 -3.81
C GLU A 26 1.73 -3.58 -2.29
N VAL A 27 0.58 -3.37 -1.66
CA VAL A 27 0.51 -3.37 -0.21
C VAL A 27 0.91 -4.76 0.18
N THR A 28 2.05 -4.88 0.86
CA THR A 28 2.54 -6.18 1.28
C THR A 28 2.00 -6.51 2.67
N VAL A 29 1.90 -7.81 2.96
CA VAL A 29 1.54 -8.29 4.31
C VAL A 29 2.43 -7.66 5.38
N HIS A 30 3.70 -7.44 5.08
CA HIS A 30 4.67 -6.84 5.99
C HIS A 30 4.38 -5.38 6.33
N GLN A 31 3.70 -4.65 5.45
CA GLN A 31 3.31 -3.27 5.73
C GLN A 31 2.09 -3.22 6.64
N VAL A 32 1.13 -4.14 6.44
CA VAL A 32 -0.12 -4.20 7.20
C VAL A 32 -0.02 -4.98 8.51
N GLN A 33 0.99 -5.84 8.68
CA GLN A 33 1.21 -6.53 9.95
C GLN A 33 1.66 -5.53 11.03
N GLY A 34 1.28 -5.85 12.27
CA GLY A 34 1.62 -5.07 13.46
C GLY A 34 0.38 -4.59 14.20
N LYS A 35 0.61 -3.68 15.15
CA LYS A 35 -0.44 -3.08 15.97
C LYS A 35 -0.92 -1.79 15.31
N TRP A 36 -2.21 -1.53 15.41
CA TRP A 36 -2.92 -0.44 14.75
C TRP A 36 -3.90 0.21 15.71
N GLN A 37 -3.80 1.51 15.90
CA GLN A 37 -4.73 2.29 16.70
C GLN A 37 -5.99 2.59 15.88
N HIS A 38 -7.15 2.15 16.36
CA HIS A 38 -8.43 2.45 15.76
C HIS A 38 -8.92 3.86 16.16
N SER A 39 -9.46 4.64 15.21
CA SER A 39 -9.93 6.01 15.47
C SER A 39 -11.13 6.11 16.42
N ALA A 40 -11.99 5.09 16.48
CA ALA A 40 -13.10 5.04 17.45
C ALA A 40 -12.67 4.54 18.84
N GLY A 41 -11.37 4.32 19.05
CA GLY A 41 -10.82 3.70 20.25
C GLY A 41 -10.60 2.20 20.06
N GLY A 42 -9.57 1.68 20.74
CA GLY A 42 -9.13 0.29 20.65
C GLY A 42 -7.85 0.10 19.84
N GLU A 43 -7.09 -0.94 20.18
CA GLU A 43 -5.89 -1.37 19.47
C GLU A 43 -6.24 -2.63 18.66
N ILE A 44 -5.89 -2.64 17.39
CA ILE A 44 -6.10 -3.72 16.45
C ILE A 44 -4.75 -4.37 16.20
N GLU A 45 -4.68 -5.68 16.32
CA GLU A 45 -3.47 -6.42 16.03
C GLU A 45 -3.65 -7.23 14.75
N VAL A 46 -2.79 -6.97 13.76
CA VAL A 46 -2.78 -7.68 12.48
C VAL A 46 -1.57 -8.61 12.47
N GLN A 47 -1.84 -9.91 12.51
CA GLN A 47 -0.83 -10.95 12.48
C GLN A 47 -1.02 -11.83 11.23
N PRO A 48 0.00 -12.05 10.41
CA PRO A 48 -0.05 -13.10 9.41
C PRO A 48 -0.09 -14.47 10.09
N ASP A 49 -0.87 -15.39 9.53
CA ASP A 49 -0.83 -16.80 9.91
C ASP A 49 0.59 -17.37 9.59
N PRO A 50 1.12 -18.34 10.36
CA PRO A 50 2.41 -18.98 10.07
C PRO A 50 2.51 -19.56 8.65
N THR A 51 1.38 -19.83 8.00
CA THR A 51 1.32 -20.31 6.61
C THR A 51 1.44 -19.18 5.58
N GLY A 52 1.31 -17.91 6.00
CA GLY A 52 1.36 -16.72 5.13
C GLY A 52 0.20 -16.58 4.15
N LYS A 53 -0.81 -17.46 4.23
CA LYS A 53 -1.98 -17.48 3.34
C LYS A 53 -3.15 -16.66 3.89
N SER A 54 -3.20 -16.51 5.21
CA SER A 54 -4.28 -15.84 5.92
C SER A 54 -3.72 -14.79 6.88
N LEU A 55 -4.54 -13.79 7.17
CA LEU A 55 -4.32 -12.74 8.16
C LEU A 55 -5.32 -12.91 9.29
N VAL A 56 -4.79 -12.78 10.49
CA VAL A 56 -5.53 -12.75 11.74
C VAL A 56 -5.57 -11.30 12.20
N ILE A 57 -6.76 -10.74 12.29
CA ILE A 57 -7.04 -9.38 12.73
C ILE A 57 -7.77 -9.47 14.06
N ILE A 58 -7.12 -9.04 15.14
CA ILE A 58 -7.65 -9.06 16.50
C ILE A 58 -8.21 -7.69 16.80
N HIS A 59 -9.54 -7.59 16.93
CA HIS A 59 -10.24 -6.36 17.28
C HIS A 59 -10.81 -6.46 18.70
N PRO A 60 -10.70 -5.43 19.57
CA PRO A 60 -11.17 -5.51 20.95
C PRO A 60 -12.69 -5.63 21.06
N THR A 61 -13.44 -5.06 20.12
CA THR A 61 -14.91 -5.11 20.10
C THR A 61 -15.49 -6.21 19.20
N VAL A 62 -14.82 -6.57 18.11
CA VAL A 62 -15.31 -7.56 17.11
C VAL A 62 -14.68 -8.94 17.34
N GLY A 63 -13.67 -9.02 18.20
CA GLY A 63 -12.91 -10.23 18.46
C GLY A 63 -11.87 -10.55 17.39
N LYS A 64 -11.41 -11.80 17.39
CA LYS A 64 -10.43 -12.32 16.44
C LYS A 64 -11.11 -12.72 15.13
N GLN A 65 -10.67 -12.13 14.03
CA GLN A 65 -11.14 -12.40 12.68
C GLN A 65 -10.00 -12.98 11.84
N THR A 66 -10.25 -14.08 11.14
CA THR A 66 -9.26 -14.69 10.24
C THR A 66 -9.78 -14.59 8.81
N MET A 67 -8.95 -14.08 7.89
CA MET A 67 -9.30 -13.96 6.48
C MET A 67 -8.11 -14.20 5.57
N ASP A 68 -8.34 -14.49 4.30
CA ASP A 68 -7.25 -14.70 3.33
C ASP A 68 -6.49 -13.40 3.03
N VAL A 69 -5.17 -13.48 2.90
CA VAL A 69 -4.32 -12.35 2.49
C VAL A 69 -4.80 -11.78 1.15
N SER A 70 -5.12 -12.64 0.19
CA SER A 70 -5.59 -12.22 -1.15
C SER A 70 -6.96 -11.56 -1.13
N LYS A 71 -7.74 -11.72 -0.05
CA LYS A 71 -8.99 -10.99 0.15
C LYS A 71 -8.75 -9.66 0.84
N PHE A 72 -7.81 -9.63 1.79
CA PHE A 72 -7.46 -8.41 2.51
C PHE A 72 -6.68 -7.41 1.66
N LEU A 73 -5.70 -7.92 0.90
CA LEU A 73 -4.86 -7.16 -0.01
C LEU A 73 -5.42 -7.33 -1.43
N THR A 74 -6.03 -6.26 -1.94
CA THR A 74 -6.58 -6.21 -3.29
C THR A 74 -5.67 -5.38 -4.19
N ALA A 75 -5.74 -5.57 -5.51
CA ALA A 75 -5.00 -4.73 -6.45
C ALA A 75 -5.33 -3.23 -6.34
N SER A 76 -6.49 -2.89 -5.76
CA SER A 76 -6.95 -1.52 -5.52
C SER A 76 -6.61 -0.94 -4.15
N GLY A 77 -6.01 -1.73 -3.24
CA GLY A 77 -5.74 -1.34 -1.85
C GLY A 77 -6.14 -2.43 -0.86
N LEU A 78 -6.87 -2.07 0.18
CA LEU A 78 -7.28 -2.98 1.24
C LEU A 78 -8.79 -3.25 1.17
N ASP A 79 -9.20 -4.47 1.48
CA ASP A 79 -10.60 -4.85 1.64
C ASP A 79 -10.77 -5.67 2.92
N TYR A 80 -11.43 -5.08 3.91
CA TYR A 80 -11.71 -5.73 5.18
C TYR A 80 -13.21 -5.91 5.34
N PHE A 81 -13.71 -7.13 5.14
CA PHE A 81 -15.14 -7.47 5.23
C PHE A 81 -16.05 -6.54 4.39
N GLY A 82 -15.60 -6.09 3.21
CA GLY A 82 -16.33 -5.18 2.34
C GLY A 82 -16.07 -3.70 2.61
N PHE A 83 -15.27 -3.37 3.63
CA PHE A 83 -14.73 -2.02 3.82
C PHE A 83 -13.47 -1.84 3.00
N LYS A 84 -13.50 -0.86 2.10
CA LYS A 84 -12.35 -0.54 1.24
C LYS A 84 -11.43 0.41 1.96
N GLY A 85 -10.20 -0.01 2.19
CA GLY A 85 -9.14 0.75 2.82
C GLY A 85 -8.08 1.18 1.83
N LYS A 86 -7.40 2.29 2.12
CA LYS A 86 -6.18 2.70 1.45
C LYS A 86 -5.06 2.80 2.47
N LEU A 87 -3.94 2.16 2.19
CA LEU A 87 -2.72 2.28 2.99
C LEU A 87 -1.91 3.48 2.49
N GLU A 88 -1.62 4.41 3.39
CA GLU A 88 -0.80 5.60 3.18
C GLU A 88 0.34 5.58 4.20
N GLY A 89 1.40 4.82 3.91
CA GLY A 89 2.52 4.61 4.85
C GLY A 89 2.05 3.86 6.09
N ASP A 90 2.00 4.55 7.23
CA ASP A 90 1.61 4.02 8.55
C ASP A 90 0.15 4.31 8.92
N LYS A 91 -0.66 4.73 7.94
CA LYS A 91 -2.08 5.01 8.16
C LYS A 91 -2.94 4.27 7.15
N ILE A 92 -3.99 3.60 7.63
CA ILE A 92 -5.03 3.03 6.78
C ILE A 92 -6.28 3.89 6.90
N SER A 93 -6.78 4.38 5.77
CA SER A 93 -8.03 5.13 5.68
C SER A 93 -9.12 4.25 5.08
N TRP A 94 -10.15 3.93 5.85
CA TRP A 94 -11.28 3.10 5.44
C TRP A 94 -12.44 3.96 4.91
N ASN A 95 -13.20 3.43 3.96
CA ASN A 95 -14.34 4.10 3.34
C ASN A 95 -15.53 4.35 4.29
N ASN A 96 -15.55 3.75 5.47
CA ASN A 96 -16.53 3.99 6.53
C ASN A 96 -16.16 5.17 7.45
N GLY A 97 -15.07 5.89 7.15
CA GLY A 97 -14.57 7.01 7.96
C GLY A 97 -13.66 6.58 9.12
N VAL A 98 -13.43 5.28 9.30
CA VAL A 98 -12.45 4.76 10.26
C VAL A 98 -11.04 4.97 9.71
N THR A 99 -10.12 5.35 10.58
CA THR A 99 -8.69 5.34 10.28
C THR A 99 -7.94 4.48 11.27
N TRP A 100 -7.03 3.66 10.76
CA TRP A 100 -6.10 2.90 11.58
C TRP A 100 -4.73 3.55 11.48
N ILE A 101 -4.06 3.76 12.60
CA ILE A 101 -2.72 4.36 12.66
C ILE A 101 -1.77 3.32 13.24
N LYS A 102 -0.70 2.98 12.54
CA LYS A 102 0.25 1.97 13.00
C LYS A 102 0.89 2.41 14.31
N VAL A 103 0.93 1.50 15.27
CA VAL A 103 1.52 1.68 16.60
C VAL A 103 2.75 0.80 16.67
N GLY A 104 3.88 1.31 16.19
CA GLY A 104 5.21 0.68 16.34
C GLY A 104 5.36 -0.70 15.74
#